data_AF-A0A117ED43-F1
#
_entry.id   AF-A0A117ED43-F1
#
_cell.length_a   1.000
_cell.length_b   1.000
_cell.length_c   1.000
_cell.angle_alpha   90.00
_cell.angle_beta   90.00
_cell.angle_gamma   90.00
#
_symmetry.space_group_name_H-M   'P 1'
#
loop_
_entity.id
_entity.type
_entity.pdbx_description
1 polymer ?
#
loop_
_entity_poly.entity_id
_entity_poly.type
_entity_poly.pdbx_seq_one_letter_code
_entity_poly.pdbx_strand_id
1 'polypeptide(L)'
;MPEPTNDDILTGGYGIAHRMPAHAYADHPATLDCWIITADCWHPAWSQYMLGLVHLADTPGAPPAKKRAPDVTHELLVVVLNPDHGPYDAATARADQLHHLTPVNIAEQFTATDDQALRITRLCARAVVDGRLTPETGDAPTHIRAWWHARIRDTLEHPNHRR
;
A
#
# COMPACT_ATOMS: atom_id res chain seq x y z
N MET A 1 -17.03 -12.97 13.54
CA MET A 1 -16.30 -11.99 12.70
C MET A 1 -17.06 -11.90 11.38
N PRO A 2 -17.28 -10.72 10.79
CA PRO A 2 -17.82 -10.66 9.44
C PRO A 2 -16.87 -11.38 8.48
N GLU A 3 -17.42 -12.18 7.57
CA GLU A 3 -16.62 -12.83 6.53
C GLU A 3 -15.99 -11.76 5.61
N PRO A 4 -14.75 -11.96 5.12
CA PRO A 4 -14.13 -11.05 4.18
C PRO A 4 -15.04 -10.90 2.95
N THR A 5 -15.28 -9.67 2.55
CA THR A 5 -16.09 -9.40 1.37
C THR A 5 -15.28 -9.69 0.10
N ASN A 6 -15.95 -9.88 -1.04
CA ASN A 6 -15.26 -10.05 -2.32
C ASN A 6 -14.42 -8.80 -2.70
N ASP A 7 -14.60 -7.67 -1.99
CA ASP A 7 -13.77 -6.49 -2.13
C ASP A 7 -12.43 -6.58 -1.38
N ASP A 8 -12.24 -7.52 -0.45
CA ASP A 8 -11.03 -7.62 0.37
C ASP A 8 -9.96 -8.53 -0.23
N ILE A 9 -10.23 -9.16 -1.38
CA ILE A 9 -9.29 -10.02 -2.10
C ILE A 9 -9.24 -9.58 -3.57
N LEU A 10 -8.04 -9.32 -4.07
CA LEU A 10 -7.80 -9.00 -5.47
C LEU A 10 -6.87 -10.06 -6.06
N THR A 11 -7.29 -10.70 -7.15
CA THR A 11 -6.46 -11.67 -7.89
C THR A 11 -6.21 -11.14 -9.29
N GLY A 12 -4.96 -11.24 -9.74
CA GLY A 12 -4.55 -10.94 -11.12
C GLY A 12 -3.43 -11.86 -11.58
N GLY A 13 -2.98 -11.69 -12.81
CA GLY A 13 -1.95 -12.57 -13.40
C GLY A 13 -0.56 -12.48 -12.76
N TYR A 14 -0.32 -11.46 -11.93
CA TYR A 14 0.96 -11.19 -11.28
C TYR A 14 0.95 -11.43 -9.77
N GLY A 15 -0.21 -11.78 -9.18
CA GLY A 15 -0.28 -12.10 -7.75
C GLY A 15 -1.70 -11.99 -7.17
N ILE A 16 -1.73 -12.00 -5.84
CA ILE A 16 -2.95 -11.87 -5.04
C ILE A 16 -2.70 -10.80 -3.97
N ALA A 17 -3.66 -9.91 -3.74
CA ALA A 17 -3.64 -8.94 -2.67
C ALA A 17 -4.82 -9.18 -1.72
N HIS A 18 -4.52 -9.24 -0.43
CA HIS A 18 -5.51 -9.35 0.63
C HIS A 18 -5.50 -8.08 1.47
N ARG A 19 -6.67 -7.49 1.66
CA ARG A 19 -6.86 -6.37 2.57
C ARG A 19 -6.81 -6.88 4.01
N MET A 20 -6.01 -6.22 4.85
CA MET A 20 -6.04 -6.48 6.28
C MET A 20 -7.32 -5.90 6.89
N PRO A 21 -7.97 -6.61 7.82
CA PRO A 21 -9.17 -6.10 8.46
C PRO A 21 -8.83 -4.88 9.34
N ALA A 22 -9.73 -3.91 9.44
CA ALA A 22 -9.47 -2.64 10.14
C ALA A 22 -8.98 -2.80 11.60
N HIS A 23 -9.45 -3.84 12.30
CA HIS A 23 -9.00 -4.11 13.66
C HIS A 23 -7.51 -4.48 13.76
N ALA A 24 -6.87 -4.90 12.66
CA ALA A 24 -5.45 -5.28 12.61
C ALA A 24 -4.49 -4.08 12.76
N TYR A 25 -4.98 -2.87 12.52
CA TYR A 25 -4.23 -1.61 12.65
C TYR A 25 -4.95 -0.57 13.51
N ALA A 26 -5.91 -0.98 14.35
CA ALA A 26 -6.69 -0.06 15.19
C ALA A 26 -5.83 0.76 16.18
N ASP A 27 -4.68 0.22 16.59
CA ASP A 27 -3.73 0.90 17.48
C ASP A 27 -2.80 1.88 16.73
N HIS A 28 -2.94 1.97 15.40
CA HIS A 28 -2.21 2.88 14.53
C HIS A 28 -3.19 3.91 13.95
N PRO A 29 -3.53 4.99 14.69
CA PRO A 29 -4.59 5.92 14.30
C PRO A 29 -4.30 6.69 13.01
N ALA A 30 -3.06 6.68 12.51
CA ALA A 30 -2.69 7.22 11.21
C ALA A 30 -3.10 6.31 10.03
N THR A 31 -3.20 5.00 10.24
CA THR A 31 -3.42 4.01 9.19
C THR A 31 -4.89 3.96 8.79
N LEU A 32 -5.16 4.23 7.51
CA LEU A 32 -6.50 4.16 6.93
C LEU A 32 -6.74 2.83 6.20
N ASP A 33 -5.69 2.24 5.63
CA ASP A 33 -5.78 0.98 4.90
C ASP A 33 -4.46 0.22 4.89
N CYS A 34 -4.54 -1.10 4.75
CA CYS A 34 -3.35 -1.95 4.61
C CYS A 34 -3.67 -3.20 3.80
N TRP A 35 -2.79 -3.53 2.86
CA TRP A 35 -2.88 -4.70 2.00
C TRP A 35 -1.59 -5.51 2.07
N ILE A 36 -1.71 -6.82 2.15
CA ILE A 36 -0.60 -7.76 1.92
C ILE A 36 -0.74 -8.28 0.48
N ILE A 37 0.30 -8.07 -0.31
CA ILE A 37 0.38 -8.49 -1.70
C ILE A 37 1.39 -9.64 -1.79
N THR A 38 0.94 -10.81 -2.22
CA THR A 38 1.79 -11.96 -2.54
C THR A 38 1.96 -12.07 -4.05
N ALA A 39 3.19 -11.89 -4.52
CA ALA A 39 3.55 -11.82 -5.94
C ALA A 39 4.99 -12.31 -6.19
N ASP A 40 5.13 -13.62 -6.40
CA ASP A 40 6.43 -14.30 -6.58
C ASP A 40 7.19 -13.88 -7.86
N CYS A 41 6.50 -13.23 -8.80
CA CYS A 41 7.07 -12.86 -10.08
C CYS A 41 7.99 -11.61 -10.04
N TRP A 42 7.95 -10.84 -8.96
CA TRP A 42 8.67 -9.56 -8.89
C TRP A 42 10.09 -9.65 -8.35
N HIS A 43 10.41 -10.66 -7.54
CA HIS A 43 11.77 -10.85 -7.01
C HIS A 43 12.02 -12.32 -6.65
N PRO A 44 13.24 -12.86 -6.88
CA PRO A 44 13.54 -14.27 -6.59
C PRO A 44 13.67 -14.61 -5.10
N ALA A 45 13.94 -13.63 -4.23
CA ALA A 45 14.24 -13.87 -2.80
C ALA A 45 13.08 -13.54 -1.84
N TRP A 46 12.07 -12.80 -2.28
CA TRP A 46 10.90 -12.45 -1.47
C TRP A 46 9.67 -12.32 -2.36
N SER A 47 8.51 -12.61 -1.78
CA SER A 47 7.24 -12.62 -2.51
C SER A 47 6.18 -11.72 -1.94
N GLN A 48 6.36 -11.21 -0.72
CA GLN A 48 5.34 -10.43 -0.03
C GLN A 48 5.71 -8.96 0.11
N TYR A 49 4.73 -8.12 -0.15
CA TYR A 49 4.81 -6.67 -0.01
C TYR A 49 3.64 -6.19 0.84
N MET A 50 3.86 -5.14 1.62
CA MET A 50 2.78 -4.39 2.25
C MET A 50 2.55 -3.12 1.45
N LEU A 51 1.28 -2.86 1.13
CA LEU A 51 0.80 -1.57 0.64
C LEU A 51 -0.03 -0.92 1.75
N GLY A 52 0.48 0.15 2.35
CA GLY A 52 -0.17 0.87 3.44
C GLY A 52 -0.60 2.27 3.01
N LEU A 53 -1.74 2.73 3.54
CA LEU A 53 -2.21 4.11 3.41
C LEU A 53 -2.29 4.73 4.80
N VAL A 54 -1.64 5.86 4.98
CA VAL A 54 -1.74 6.68 6.19
C VAL A 54 -2.25 8.07 5.89
N HIS A 55 -2.98 8.67 6.83
CA HIS A 55 -3.20 10.11 6.85
C HIS A 55 -2.02 10.82 7.54
N LEU A 56 -1.77 12.07 7.15
CA LEU A 56 -0.67 12.89 7.62
C LEU A 56 -1.14 14.01 8.54
N ALA A 57 -2.30 13.86 9.19
CA ALA A 57 -2.74 14.77 10.24
C ALA A 57 -1.95 14.49 11.52
N ASP A 58 -1.83 15.53 12.35
CA ASP A 58 -1.15 15.38 13.64
C ASP A 58 -1.89 14.38 14.52
N THR A 59 -1.15 13.40 15.02
CA THR A 59 -1.66 12.34 15.88
C THR A 59 -1.17 12.59 17.30
N PRO A 60 -2.05 12.67 18.31
CA PRO A 60 -1.64 12.83 19.70
C PRO A 60 -0.62 11.77 20.13
N GLY A 61 0.53 12.22 20.64
CA GLY A 61 1.60 11.33 21.10
C GLY A 61 2.56 10.84 20.00
N ALA A 62 2.31 11.15 18.73
CA ALA A 62 3.22 10.87 17.63
C ALA A 62 4.01 12.14 17.21
N PRO A 63 5.25 12.00 16.71
CA PRO A 63 5.93 13.09 16.04
C PRO A 63 5.14 13.59 14.81
N PRO A 64 5.25 14.87 14.42
CA PRO A 64 4.64 15.37 13.20
C PRO A 64 5.08 14.58 11.97
N ALA A 65 4.15 14.36 11.04
CA ALA A 65 4.44 13.69 9.79
C ALA A 65 5.46 14.48 8.95
N LYS A 66 6.41 13.78 8.29
CA LYS A 66 7.41 14.41 7.42
C LYS A 66 6.79 14.72 6.06
N LYS A 67 6.21 15.91 5.91
CA LYS A 67 5.56 16.34 4.66
C LYS A 67 6.55 16.91 3.64
N ARG A 68 6.40 16.54 2.36
CA ARG A 68 7.17 17.09 1.23
C ARG A 68 6.66 18.46 0.77
N ALA A 69 5.38 18.74 1.01
CA ALA A 69 4.74 20.02 0.79
C ALA A 69 3.70 20.29 1.90
N PRO A 70 3.37 21.55 2.23
CA PRO A 70 2.50 21.84 3.38
C PRO A 70 1.08 21.25 3.28
N ASP A 71 0.58 21.04 2.07
CA ASP A 71 -0.81 20.69 1.76
C ASP A 71 -1.09 19.19 1.59
N VAL A 72 -0.05 18.34 1.59
CA VAL A 72 -0.24 16.89 1.46
C VAL A 72 -0.96 16.32 2.69
N THR A 73 -1.95 15.47 2.44
CA THR A 73 -2.85 14.92 3.47
C THR A 73 -2.66 13.43 3.69
N HIS A 74 -2.16 12.69 2.70
CA HIS A 74 -2.02 11.24 2.74
C HIS A 74 -0.63 10.80 2.28
N GLU A 75 -0.18 9.65 2.76
CA GLU A 75 0.99 8.94 2.25
C GLU A 75 0.65 7.48 1.98
N LEU A 76 1.03 7.00 0.81
CA LEU A 76 0.97 5.60 0.42
C LEU A 76 2.38 5.01 0.43
N LEU A 77 2.53 3.88 1.11
CA LEU A 77 3.80 3.19 1.31
C LEU A 77 3.76 1.80 0.70
N VAL A 78 4.82 1.42 -0.02
CA VAL A 78 5.09 0.02 -0.38
C VAL A 78 6.42 -0.38 0.24
N VAL A 79 6.40 -1.49 0.98
CA VAL A 79 7.61 -2.11 1.54
C VAL A 79 7.62 -3.59 1.24
N VAL A 80 8.81 -4.17 1.13
CA VAL A 80 8.99 -5.62 1.13
C VAL A 80 8.78 -6.15 2.55
N LEU A 81 7.92 -7.16 2.71
CA LEU A 81 7.80 -7.89 3.97
C LEU A 81 8.97 -8.87 4.11
N ASN A 82 9.58 -8.90 5.29
CA ASN A 82 10.80 -9.68 5.53
C ASN A 82 10.48 -11.19 5.47
N PRO A 83 11.05 -11.95 4.51
CA PRO A 83 10.77 -13.37 4.36
C PRO A 83 11.25 -14.21 5.56
N ASP A 84 12.22 -13.73 6.34
CA ASP A 84 12.71 -14.45 7.54
C ASP A 84 11.68 -14.49 8.67
N HIS A 85 10.64 -13.65 8.60
CA HIS A 85 9.58 -13.53 9.61
C HIS A 85 8.19 -13.86 9.05
N GLY A 86 8.10 -14.20 7.75
CA GLY A 86 6.87 -14.54 7.05
C GLY A 86 6.77 -16.02 6.66
N PRO A 87 5.83 -16.40 5.77
CA PRO A 87 4.86 -15.53 5.12
C PRO A 87 3.78 -15.03 6.10
N TYR A 88 3.28 -13.83 5.83
CA TYR A 88 2.22 -13.18 6.57
C TYR A 88 0.85 -13.47 5.95
N ASP A 89 -0.14 -13.73 6.79
CA ASP A 89 -1.54 -13.87 6.40
C ASP A 89 -2.32 -12.60 6.81
N ALA A 90 -2.91 -11.91 5.84
CA ALA A 90 -3.65 -10.67 6.09
C ALA A 90 -4.84 -10.84 7.04
N ALA A 91 -5.41 -12.04 7.15
CA ALA A 91 -6.54 -12.31 8.03
C ALA A 91 -6.13 -12.34 9.52
N THR A 92 -4.86 -12.61 9.82
CA THR A 92 -4.37 -12.84 11.19
C THR A 92 -3.23 -11.90 11.59
N ALA A 93 -2.47 -11.36 10.64
CA ALA A 93 -1.38 -10.45 10.89
C ALA A 93 -1.85 -9.14 11.52
N ARG A 94 -0.99 -8.57 12.37
CA ARG A 94 -1.15 -7.25 12.99
C ARG A 94 -0.13 -6.28 12.44
N ALA A 95 -0.47 -5.00 12.34
CA ALA A 95 0.42 -4.01 11.73
C ALA A 95 1.78 -3.87 12.46
N ASP A 96 1.81 -4.04 13.78
CA ASP A 96 3.02 -4.03 14.60
C ASP A 96 3.90 -5.30 14.45
N GLN A 97 3.38 -6.35 13.82
CA GLN A 97 4.08 -7.62 13.56
C GLN A 97 4.67 -7.70 12.14
N LEU A 98 4.35 -6.75 11.26
CA LEU A 98 4.82 -6.73 9.88
C LEU A 98 6.28 -6.25 9.81
N HIS A 99 7.21 -7.19 10.03
CA HIS A 99 8.62 -6.93 9.77
C HIS A 99 8.83 -6.70 8.29
N HIS A 100 9.52 -5.60 7.95
CA HIS A 100 9.77 -5.19 6.58
C HIS A 100 11.25 -4.90 6.37
N LEU A 101 11.68 -5.02 5.12
CA LEU A 101 13.03 -4.66 4.72
C LEU A 101 13.13 -3.15 4.48
N THR A 102 14.35 -2.63 4.61
CA THR A 102 14.69 -1.26 4.23
C THR A 102 15.71 -1.27 3.10
N PRO A 103 15.70 -0.28 2.19
CA PRO A 103 14.85 0.91 2.19
C PRO A 103 13.40 0.65 1.75
N VAL A 104 12.50 1.61 2.06
CA VAL A 104 11.12 1.63 1.55
C VAL A 104 11.13 1.67 0.01
N ASN A 105 10.31 0.83 -0.62
CA ASN A 105 10.22 0.76 -2.07
C ASN A 105 9.55 2.02 -2.61
N ILE A 106 8.33 2.31 -2.16
CA ILE A 106 7.51 3.44 -2.60
C ILE A 106 7.05 4.25 -1.39
N ALA A 107 7.16 5.57 -1.46
CA ALA A 107 6.60 6.50 -0.48
C ALA A 107 6.05 7.72 -1.25
N GLU A 108 4.74 7.75 -1.48
CA GLU A 108 4.07 8.77 -2.28
C GLU A 108 3.09 9.57 -1.43
N GLN A 109 3.32 10.88 -1.36
CA GLN A 109 2.46 11.81 -0.65
C GLN A 109 1.56 12.54 -1.64
N PHE A 110 0.28 12.67 -1.30
CA PHE A 110 -0.71 13.33 -2.16
C PHE A 110 -1.83 13.97 -1.33
N THR A 111 -2.58 14.85 -2.00
CA THR A 111 -3.72 15.57 -1.42
C THR A 111 -5.00 14.97 -1.96
N ALA A 112 -5.84 14.43 -1.06
CA ALA A 112 -7.11 13.80 -1.36
C ALA A 112 -8.01 13.80 -0.13
N THR A 113 -9.29 13.47 -0.30
CA THR A 113 -10.14 13.02 0.81
C THR A 113 -9.83 11.56 1.16
N ASP A 114 -10.17 11.12 2.37
CA ASP A 114 -9.97 9.73 2.82
C ASP A 114 -10.64 8.72 1.85
N ASP A 115 -11.87 8.99 1.41
CA ASP A 115 -12.58 8.14 0.45
C ASP A 115 -11.85 8.03 -0.91
N GLN A 116 -11.27 9.13 -1.38
CA GLN A 116 -10.45 9.13 -2.59
C GLN A 116 -9.15 8.36 -2.37
N ALA A 117 -8.49 8.56 -1.24
CA ALA A 117 -7.25 7.88 -0.89
C ALA A 117 -7.45 6.36 -0.76
N LEU A 118 -8.52 5.91 -0.09
CA LEU A 118 -8.91 4.50 0.01
C LEU A 118 -9.15 3.88 -1.37
N ARG A 119 -9.85 4.61 -2.26
CA ARG A 119 -10.07 4.18 -3.64
C ARG A 119 -8.76 4.05 -4.42
N ILE A 120 -7.85 5.02 -4.28
CA ILE A 120 -6.54 5.00 -4.92
C ILE A 120 -5.72 3.81 -4.42
N THR A 121 -5.67 3.57 -3.11
CA THR A 121 -4.95 2.42 -2.53
C THR A 121 -5.46 1.09 -3.09
N ARG A 122 -6.79 0.91 -3.16
CA ARG A 122 -7.39 -0.27 -3.80
C ARG A 122 -6.99 -0.39 -5.27
N LEU A 123 -7.02 0.70 -6.03
CA LEU A 123 -6.63 0.71 -7.44
C LEU A 123 -5.14 0.39 -7.61
N CYS A 124 -4.27 0.86 -6.70
CA CYS A 124 -2.86 0.53 -6.68
C CYS A 124 -2.63 -0.96 -6.39
N ALA A 125 -3.28 -1.52 -5.38
CA ALA A 125 -3.24 -2.97 -5.11
C ALA A 125 -3.67 -3.77 -6.34
N ARG A 126 -4.77 -3.36 -6.98
CA ARG A 126 -5.26 -3.96 -8.22
C ARG A 126 -4.23 -3.86 -9.36
N ALA A 127 -3.66 -2.67 -9.55
CA ALA A 127 -2.67 -2.44 -10.58
C ALA A 127 -1.41 -3.29 -10.36
N VAL A 128 -1.01 -3.57 -9.12
CA VAL A 128 0.10 -4.48 -8.82
C VAL A 128 -0.22 -5.91 -9.24
N VAL A 129 -1.35 -6.48 -8.79
CA VAL A 129 -1.71 -7.87 -9.13
C VAL A 129 -2.05 -8.06 -10.62
N ASP A 130 -2.43 -6.99 -11.32
CA ASP A 130 -2.63 -6.97 -12.76
C ASP A 130 -1.33 -6.69 -13.57
N GLY A 131 -0.19 -6.43 -12.92
CA GLY A 131 1.10 -6.16 -13.58
C GLY A 131 1.25 -4.76 -14.19
N ARG A 132 0.42 -3.79 -13.78
CA ARG A 132 0.45 -2.39 -14.22
C ARG A 132 1.29 -1.46 -13.33
N LEU A 133 1.54 -1.88 -12.08
CA LEU A 133 2.48 -1.25 -11.16
C LEU A 133 3.43 -2.32 -10.61
N THR A 134 4.71 -1.97 -10.50
CA THR A 134 5.74 -2.86 -9.93
C THR A 134 5.99 -2.46 -8.48
N PRO A 135 5.81 -3.37 -7.49
CA PRO A 135 6.07 -3.07 -6.09
C PRO A 135 7.57 -3.15 -5.73
N GLU A 136 8.35 -3.87 -6.54
CA GLU A 136 9.80 -4.01 -6.41
C GLU A 136 10.55 -2.83 -7.04
N THR A 137 11.62 -2.34 -6.43
CA THR A 137 12.39 -1.19 -6.94
C THR A 137 13.86 -1.49 -7.25
N GLY A 138 14.37 -2.68 -6.92
CA GLY A 138 15.79 -3.04 -7.01
C GLY A 138 16.42 -2.78 -8.39
N ASP A 139 15.72 -3.11 -9.47
CA ASP A 139 16.28 -3.03 -10.82
C ASP A 139 16.26 -1.61 -11.41
N ALA A 140 15.29 -0.77 -11.05
CA ALA A 140 15.09 0.55 -11.64
C ALA A 140 14.38 1.54 -10.70
N PRO A 141 14.99 1.88 -9.54
CA PRO A 141 14.28 2.53 -8.45
C PRO A 141 13.72 3.92 -8.82
N THR A 142 14.49 4.73 -9.56
CA THR A 142 14.03 6.05 -10.00
C THR A 142 12.87 5.97 -10.99
N HIS A 143 12.93 5.04 -11.94
CA HIS A 143 11.89 4.88 -12.95
C HIS A 143 10.58 4.36 -12.33
N ILE A 144 10.68 3.36 -11.47
CA ILE A 144 9.52 2.72 -10.84
C ILE A 144 8.83 3.71 -9.89
N ARG A 145 9.58 4.46 -9.08
CA ARG A 145 8.99 5.51 -8.21
C ARG A 145 8.33 6.61 -9.03
N ALA A 146 8.96 7.08 -10.11
CA ALA A 146 8.36 8.07 -11.00
C ALA A 146 7.06 7.55 -11.66
N TRP A 147 7.00 6.25 -11.97
CA TRP A 147 5.81 5.61 -12.51
C TRP A 147 4.66 5.56 -11.49
N TRP A 148 4.93 5.17 -10.25
CA TRP A 148 3.96 5.23 -9.15
C TRP A 148 3.40 6.64 -8.97
N HIS A 149 4.28 7.65 -8.91
CA HIS A 149 3.90 9.05 -8.81
C HIS A 149 2.95 9.47 -9.94
N ALA A 150 3.31 9.18 -11.19
CA ALA A 150 2.49 9.52 -12.35
C ALA A 150 1.11 8.85 -12.30
N ARG A 151 1.03 7.57 -11.94
CA ARG A 151 -0.25 6.83 -11.89
C ARG A 151 -1.19 7.30 -10.79
N ILE A 152 -0.66 7.64 -9.62
CA ILE A 152 -1.45 8.22 -8.54
C ILE A 152 -2.02 9.57 -9.00
N ARG A 153 -1.19 10.43 -9.60
CA ARG A 153 -1.64 11.73 -10.12
C ARG A 153 -2.69 11.59 -11.21
N ASP A 154 -2.47 10.72 -12.21
CA ASP A 154 -3.43 10.48 -13.29
C ASP A 154 -4.80 10.05 -12.74
N THR A 155 -4.80 9.20 -11.69
CA THR A 155 -6.02 8.71 -11.03
C THR A 155 -6.76 9.82 -10.29
N LEU A 156 -6.03 10.73 -9.63
CA LEU A 156 -6.59 11.89 -8.95
C LEU A 156 -7.23 12.87 -9.93
N GLU A 157 -6.62 13.08 -11.10
CA GLU A 157 -7.12 13.96 -12.15
C GLU A 157 -8.34 13.37 -12.89
N HIS A 158 -8.50 12.03 -12.89
CA HIS A 158 -9.54 11.34 -13.65
C HIS A 158 -10.32 10.30 -12.82
N PRO A 159 -11.08 10.73 -11.78
CA PRO A 159 -11.71 9.82 -10.81
C PRO A 159 -12.81 8.90 -11.39
N ASN A 160 -13.22 9.08 -12.65
CA ASN A 160 -14.37 8.43 -13.27
C ASN A 160 -14.05 7.48 -14.43
N HIS A 161 -12.80 7.02 -14.62
CA HIS A 161 -12.53 5.99 -15.63
C HIS A 161 -13.03 4.60 -15.18
N ARG A 162 -14.35 4.41 -15.24
CA ARG A 162 -14.96 3.10 -15.49
C ARG A 162 -14.76 2.77 -16.96
N ARG A 163 -13.95 1.75 -17.26
CA ARG A 163 -14.08 0.95 -18.48
C ARG A 163 -13.94 -0.51 -18.09
#